data_AF-A0AAV2RLL0-F1
#
_entry.id   AF-A0AAV2RLL0-F1
#
_cell.length_a   1.000
_cell.length_b   1.000
_cell.length_c   1.000
_cell.angle_alpha   90.00
_cell.angle_beta   90.00
_cell.angle_gamma   90.00
#
_symmetry.space_group_name_H-M   'P 1'
#
loop_
_entity.id
_entity.type
_entity.pdbx_description
1 polymer ?
#
loop_
_entity_poly.entity_id
_entity_poly.type
_entity_poly.pdbx_seq_one_letter_code
_entity_poly.pdbx_strand_id
1 'polypeptide(L)'
;MLLKSHRKSSGNLPHMIIVGVKDHKVLSILAIILLSLSNILAPECRTSKIGRDKENHEHSSGVVEICELGHLKKELTIINSFGKMRLDSLEADFEASIPEASAREIQCTQFEKQLSRSQLVCDMAIIVGDYTILEQYYLNQCFKKAQAMDATDNITSSVLDDAFYIIKKSVRRAIASSSVDGVCAMLNHAVSLIETQLAGGFHQTLRKGFPVQGYMDLTQAYTVLQTSLQTSLQTGKINSSTTDSDALRQAFLVALNNAETCVRHIGSLHSTLGENVNTAMTGLTTTARAKLDSCLGDLKSTIGRLSMVVEFGISQLRATAVKPRVKPWVDIFTTTSHDITEEEFACNEANDPFSQTLMVQVDGLLGSFKTLLTMENYKALVSVLVAEVAQQLEKAVFKSTFNRLGGLQFDREVRAIVGYLSQVSEWSVREQLTRLSQMATLLNLENLNEVSEYSSTTTWRLTPSEMRQVLQLRVDFKYDEIRRLKL
;
A
#
# COMPACT_ATOMS: atom_id res chain seq x y z
N MET A 1 20.54 2.70 -54.25
CA MET A 1 21.04 3.14 -55.57
C MET A 1 19.97 2.99 -56.68
N LEU A 2 18.69 3.21 -56.37
CA LEU A 2 17.54 3.12 -57.31
C LEU A 2 16.63 4.36 -57.17
N LEU A 3 17.21 5.55 -57.01
CA LEU A 3 16.46 6.80 -56.73
C LEU A 3 16.66 7.91 -57.79
N LYS A 4 17.19 7.58 -58.98
CA LYS A 4 17.59 8.61 -59.97
C LYS A 4 16.84 8.63 -61.31
N SER A 5 15.79 7.82 -61.54
CA SER A 5 15.20 7.72 -62.89
C SER A 5 13.76 8.23 -63.11
N HIS A 6 13.06 8.80 -62.12
CA HIS A 6 11.69 9.30 -62.35
C HIS A 6 11.46 10.72 -61.85
N ARG A 7 12.14 11.68 -62.49
CA ARG A 7 11.71 13.09 -62.54
C ARG A 7 11.07 13.34 -63.90
N LYS A 8 9.73 13.24 -63.99
CA LYS A 8 8.82 13.95 -64.92
C LYS A 8 7.47 13.22 -65.02
N SER A 9 6.53 13.55 -64.13
CA SER A 9 5.11 13.71 -64.47
C SER A 9 4.39 14.33 -63.27
N SER A 10 3.97 15.58 -63.41
CA SER A 10 3.07 16.26 -62.49
C SER A 10 1.69 15.61 -62.58
N GLY A 11 1.38 14.71 -61.64
CA GLY A 11 0.08 14.05 -61.51
C GLY A 11 0.19 12.79 -60.66
N ASN A 12 -0.40 12.81 -59.47
CA ASN A 12 -0.60 11.67 -58.54
C ASN A 12 0.62 11.11 -57.77
N LEU A 13 1.36 11.97 -57.06
CA LEU A 13 2.29 11.54 -56.00
C LEU A 13 1.67 10.67 -54.87
N PRO A 14 0.43 10.91 -54.38
CA PRO A 14 -0.14 10.11 -53.29
C PRO A 14 -0.37 8.65 -53.69
N HIS A 15 -0.76 8.40 -54.94
CA HIS A 15 -1.08 7.07 -55.42
C HIS A 15 0.17 6.20 -55.65
N MET A 16 1.32 6.81 -56.00
CA MET A 16 2.60 6.11 -56.18
C MET A 16 3.24 5.69 -54.85
N ILE A 17 3.10 6.52 -53.81
CA ILE A 17 3.64 6.21 -52.48
C ILE A 17 2.82 5.10 -51.79
N ILE A 18 1.50 5.09 -51.98
CA ILE A 18 0.59 4.06 -51.47
C ILE A 18 0.82 2.69 -52.15
N VAL A 19 1.16 2.67 -53.44
CA VAL A 19 1.44 1.42 -54.17
C VAL A 19 2.79 0.81 -53.75
N GLY A 20 3.78 1.62 -53.39
CA GLY A 20 5.10 1.14 -52.91
C GLY A 20 5.10 0.44 -51.54
N VAL A 21 4.01 0.52 -50.77
CA VAL A 21 3.85 -0.17 -49.47
C VAL A 21 3.46 -1.64 -49.65
N LYS A 22 2.93 -2.04 -50.82
CA LYS A 22 2.51 -3.44 -51.08
C LYS A 22 3.67 -4.41 -51.30
N ASP A 23 4.85 -3.94 -51.67
CA ASP A 23 5.97 -4.78 -52.11
C ASP A 23 7.10 -4.95 -51.08
N HIS A 24 6.76 -5.07 -49.80
CA HIS A 24 7.77 -5.36 -48.77
C HIS A 24 7.55 -6.69 -48.08
N LYS A 25 8.61 -7.52 -48.08
CA LYS A 25 8.84 -8.79 -47.36
C LYS A 25 8.36 -8.81 -45.90
N VAL A 26 8.04 -7.65 -45.32
CA VAL A 26 7.45 -7.45 -44.00
C VAL A 26 6.05 -8.06 -43.90
N LEU A 27 5.20 -7.97 -44.93
CA LEU A 27 3.88 -8.63 -44.98
C LEU A 27 4.01 -10.17 -45.00
N SER A 28 5.05 -10.69 -45.66
CA SER A 28 5.36 -12.12 -45.68
C SER A 28 5.83 -12.63 -44.32
N ILE A 29 6.62 -11.82 -43.60
CA ILE A 29 7.05 -12.12 -42.22
C ILE A 29 5.85 -12.05 -41.25
N LEU A 30 4.96 -11.06 -41.42
CA LEU A 30 3.69 -10.95 -40.69
C LEU A 30 2.78 -12.17 -40.90
N ALA A 31 2.65 -12.66 -42.13
CA ALA A 31 1.89 -13.87 -42.43
C ALA A 31 2.50 -15.13 -41.77
N ILE A 32 3.83 -15.24 -41.75
CA ILE A 32 4.53 -16.35 -41.08
C ILE A 32 4.37 -16.28 -39.56
N ILE A 33 4.42 -15.08 -38.96
CA ILE A 33 4.22 -14.86 -37.53
C ILE A 33 2.75 -15.11 -37.13
N LEU A 34 1.77 -14.68 -37.94
CA LEU A 34 0.35 -14.96 -37.74
C LEU A 34 0.01 -16.46 -37.87
N LEU A 35 0.64 -17.17 -38.82
CA LEU A 35 0.53 -18.63 -38.94
C LEU A 35 1.18 -19.36 -37.74
N SER A 36 2.26 -18.80 -37.20
CA SER A 36 2.92 -19.34 -36.01
C SER A 36 2.09 -19.08 -34.74
N LEU A 37 1.52 -17.88 -34.58
CA LEU A 37 0.62 -17.49 -33.50
C LEU A 37 -0.70 -18.28 -33.52
N SER A 38 -1.28 -18.51 -34.70
CA SER A 38 -2.47 -19.36 -34.90
C SER A 38 -2.23 -20.80 -34.47
N ASN A 39 -1.01 -21.33 -34.63
CA ASN A 39 -0.68 -22.70 -34.21
C ASN A 39 -0.33 -22.78 -32.71
N ILE A 40 0.16 -21.69 -32.10
CA ILE A 40 0.52 -21.62 -30.67
C ILE A 40 -0.71 -21.38 -29.79
N LEU A 41 -1.70 -20.59 -30.24
CA LEU A 41 -2.94 -20.29 -29.51
C LEU A 41 -4.04 -21.36 -29.65
N ALA A 42 -3.83 -22.41 -30.45
CA ALA A 42 -4.86 -23.37 -30.83
C ALA A 42 -5.11 -24.62 -29.93
N PRO A 43 -4.51 -24.85 -28.75
CA PRO A 43 -4.91 -26.00 -27.93
C PRO A 43 -5.85 -25.70 -26.75
N GLU A 44 -6.51 -24.54 -26.66
CA GLU A 44 -7.52 -24.29 -25.59
C GLU A 44 -8.95 -23.98 -26.07
N CYS A 45 -9.23 -23.99 -27.39
CA CYS A 45 -10.58 -23.73 -27.91
C CYS A 45 -11.33 -24.99 -28.39
N ARG A 46 -11.06 -26.17 -27.81
CA ARG A 46 -11.91 -27.37 -27.96
C ARG A 46 -12.11 -28.12 -26.64
N THR A 47 -12.90 -27.56 -25.74
CA THR A 47 -13.59 -28.36 -24.73
C THR A 47 -15.03 -27.89 -24.55
N SER A 48 -15.97 -28.51 -25.27
CA SER A 48 -17.22 -28.96 -24.66
C SER A 48 -17.94 -29.98 -25.55
N LYS A 49 -17.77 -31.27 -25.24
CA LYS A 49 -18.88 -32.22 -24.96
C LYS A 49 -18.35 -33.64 -24.71
N ILE A 50 -18.40 -34.02 -23.43
CA ILE A 50 -18.87 -35.30 -22.86
C ILE A 50 -18.22 -36.60 -23.37
N GLY A 51 -17.57 -37.32 -22.45
CA GLY A 51 -17.38 -38.77 -22.53
C GLY A 51 -16.28 -39.28 -21.61
N ARG A 52 -16.65 -40.12 -20.64
CA ARG A 52 -15.77 -40.80 -19.68
C ARG A 52 -14.78 -41.69 -20.44
N ASP A 53 -13.52 -41.74 -20.01
CA ASP A 53 -12.93 -42.94 -19.40
C ASP A 53 -11.47 -42.69 -18.97
N LYS A 54 -11.09 -43.41 -17.93
CA LYS A 54 -9.78 -43.40 -17.28
C LYS A 54 -8.68 -43.86 -18.25
N GLU A 55 -7.51 -43.24 -18.20
CA GLU A 55 -6.23 -43.93 -17.98
C GLU A 55 -5.05 -42.95 -17.89
N ASN A 56 -4.09 -43.33 -17.03
CA ASN A 56 -2.85 -42.62 -16.74
C ASN A 56 -2.02 -42.39 -18.00
N HIS A 57 -1.72 -41.13 -18.31
CA HIS A 57 -0.46 -40.75 -18.95
C HIS A 57 -0.13 -39.29 -18.60
N GLU A 58 1.01 -39.10 -17.93
CA GLU A 58 1.74 -37.83 -17.92
C GLU A 58 1.92 -37.39 -19.37
N HIS A 59 1.27 -36.31 -19.76
CA HIS A 59 1.57 -35.57 -20.97
C HIS A 59 1.87 -34.13 -20.56
N SER A 60 3.11 -33.71 -20.81
CA SER A 60 3.59 -32.35 -20.70
C SER A 60 2.76 -31.43 -21.60
N SER A 61 1.71 -30.85 -21.04
CA SER A 61 0.89 -29.86 -21.74
C SER A 61 1.63 -28.52 -21.80
N GLY A 62 2.19 -28.21 -22.97
CA GLY A 62 2.23 -26.87 -23.58
C GLY A 62 2.64 -25.68 -22.71
N VAL A 63 3.68 -25.77 -21.87
CA VAL A 63 4.27 -24.57 -21.26
C VAL A 63 5.20 -23.93 -22.28
N VAL A 64 4.73 -22.92 -23.02
CA VAL A 64 5.61 -22.06 -23.82
C VAL A 64 6.67 -21.49 -22.88
N GLU A 65 7.95 -21.76 -23.15
CA GLU A 65 9.03 -21.28 -22.29
C GLU A 65 9.05 -19.74 -22.32
N ILE A 66 9.16 -19.14 -21.12
CA ILE A 66 9.22 -17.68 -20.93
C ILE A 66 10.31 -17.02 -21.81
N CYS A 67 11.36 -17.77 -22.15
CA CYS A 67 12.44 -17.36 -23.04
C CYS A 67 12.01 -17.20 -24.50
N GLU A 68 11.21 -18.12 -25.05
CA GLU A 68 10.69 -18.06 -26.42
C GLU A 68 9.73 -16.88 -26.58
N LEU A 69 8.88 -16.66 -25.58
CA LEU A 69 7.98 -15.51 -25.50
C LEU A 69 8.75 -14.18 -25.48
N GLY A 70 9.94 -14.17 -24.86
CA GLY A 70 10.82 -13.00 -24.81
C GLY A 70 11.37 -12.57 -26.18
N HIS A 71 11.69 -13.52 -27.06
CA HIS A 71 12.14 -13.22 -28.42
C HIS A 71 11.00 -12.67 -29.28
N LEU A 72 9.85 -13.35 -29.27
CA LEU A 72 8.67 -12.93 -30.03
C LEU A 72 8.24 -11.49 -29.68
N LYS A 73 8.22 -11.15 -28.40
CA LYS A 73 7.87 -9.81 -27.93
C LYS A 73 8.85 -8.72 -28.38
N LYS A 74 10.16 -9.03 -28.41
CA LYS A 74 11.17 -8.09 -28.93
C LYS A 74 10.95 -7.83 -30.42
N GLU A 75 10.72 -8.87 -31.20
CA GLU A 75 10.44 -8.75 -32.64
C GLU A 75 9.19 -7.89 -32.88
N LEU A 76 8.09 -8.15 -32.17
CA LEU A 76 6.86 -7.35 -32.28
C LEU A 76 7.09 -5.87 -31.89
N THR A 77 7.89 -5.61 -30.86
CA THR A 77 8.25 -4.25 -30.42
C THR A 77 9.04 -3.53 -31.52
N ILE A 78 10.03 -4.20 -32.11
CA ILE A 78 10.86 -3.64 -33.19
C ILE A 78 10.00 -3.37 -34.41
N ILE A 79 9.17 -4.32 -34.84
CA ILE A 79 8.28 -4.16 -35.99
C ILE A 79 7.35 -2.95 -35.79
N ASN A 80 6.76 -2.79 -34.61
CA ASN A 80 5.88 -1.66 -34.33
C ASN A 80 6.63 -0.32 -34.30
N SER A 81 7.80 -0.26 -33.67
CA SER A 81 8.64 0.95 -33.66
C SER A 81 9.10 1.37 -35.06
N PHE A 82 9.42 0.40 -35.92
CA PHE A 82 9.82 0.62 -37.30
C PHE A 82 8.65 1.11 -38.16
N GLY A 83 7.47 0.50 -37.97
CA GLY A 83 6.23 0.96 -38.59
C GLY A 83 5.93 2.42 -38.23
N LYS A 84 6.06 2.79 -36.94
CA LYS A 84 5.85 4.17 -36.48
C LYS A 84 6.85 5.15 -37.09
N MET A 85 8.14 4.82 -37.08
CA MET A 85 9.18 5.64 -37.72
C MET A 85 8.90 5.87 -39.21
N ARG A 86 8.38 4.84 -39.90
CA ARG A 86 8.04 4.96 -41.32
C ARG A 86 6.85 5.89 -41.57
N LEU A 87 5.84 5.86 -40.69
CA LEU A 87 4.72 6.80 -40.73
C LEU A 87 5.20 8.24 -40.47
N ASP A 88 6.01 8.46 -39.43
CA ASP A 88 6.53 9.79 -39.07
C ASP A 88 7.40 10.38 -40.19
N SER A 89 8.25 9.54 -40.82
CA SER A 89 9.04 9.94 -41.99
C SER A 89 8.16 10.29 -43.19
N LEU A 90 7.06 9.56 -43.40
CA LEU A 90 6.15 9.80 -44.50
C LEU A 90 5.34 11.09 -44.30
N GLU A 91 4.91 11.36 -43.06
CA GLU A 91 4.27 12.62 -42.67
C GLU A 91 5.23 13.80 -42.85
N ALA A 92 6.49 13.68 -42.39
CA ALA A 92 7.50 14.71 -42.58
C ALA A 92 7.85 14.97 -44.05
N ASP A 93 7.97 13.92 -44.87
CA ASP A 93 8.21 14.03 -46.32
C ASP A 93 7.02 14.72 -47.02
N PHE A 94 5.79 14.42 -46.60
CA PHE A 94 4.58 15.05 -47.13
C PHE A 94 4.49 16.53 -46.72
N GLU A 95 4.76 16.85 -45.46
CA GLU A 95 4.77 18.23 -44.95
C GLU A 95 5.83 19.09 -45.66
N ALA A 96 7.04 18.55 -45.86
CA ALA A 96 8.13 19.22 -46.56
C ALA A 96 7.85 19.45 -48.06
N SER A 97 6.92 18.69 -48.64
CA SER A 97 6.53 18.80 -50.05
C SER A 97 5.54 19.96 -50.31
N ILE A 98 5.02 20.62 -49.26
CA ILE A 98 4.01 21.69 -49.37
C ILE A 98 4.63 23.07 -49.08
N PRO A 99 4.86 23.91 -50.12
CA PRO A 99 5.52 25.22 -49.95
C PRO A 99 4.62 26.30 -49.33
N GLU A 100 3.29 26.17 -49.37
CA GLU A 100 2.34 27.20 -48.94
C GLU A 100 1.73 26.89 -47.55
N ALA A 101 1.88 27.82 -46.59
CA ALA A 101 1.54 27.59 -45.18
C ALA A 101 0.03 27.42 -44.90
N SER A 102 -0.84 28.11 -45.66
CA SER A 102 -2.30 28.01 -45.51
C SER A 102 -2.88 26.72 -46.11
N ALA A 103 -2.25 26.17 -47.15
CA ALA A 103 -2.63 24.90 -47.77
C ALA A 103 -2.11 23.68 -46.99
N ARG A 104 -1.01 23.85 -46.23
CA ARG A 104 -0.36 22.80 -45.43
C ARG A 104 -1.30 22.19 -44.40
N GLU A 105 -2.01 23.01 -43.63
CA GLU A 105 -2.89 22.52 -42.55
C GLU A 105 -4.04 21.67 -43.10
N ILE A 106 -4.70 22.12 -44.18
CA ILE A 106 -5.82 21.39 -44.81
C ILE A 106 -5.34 20.10 -45.46
N GLN A 107 -4.21 20.13 -46.18
CA GLN A 107 -3.69 18.96 -46.88
C GLN A 107 -3.08 17.92 -45.93
N CYS A 108 -2.39 18.34 -44.86
CA CYS A 108 -1.92 17.43 -43.81
C CYS A 108 -3.10 16.75 -43.10
N THR A 109 -4.15 17.48 -42.77
CA THR A 109 -5.36 16.90 -42.14
C THR A 109 -6.05 15.87 -43.06
N GLN A 110 -6.09 16.12 -44.37
CA GLN A 110 -6.62 15.16 -45.35
C GLN A 110 -5.71 13.94 -45.51
N PHE A 111 -4.39 14.13 -45.48
CA PHE A 111 -3.40 13.07 -45.56
C PHE A 111 -3.45 12.15 -44.33
N GLU A 112 -3.49 12.71 -43.12
CA GLU A 112 -3.69 11.97 -41.87
C GLU A 112 -4.97 11.13 -41.89
N LYS A 113 -6.06 11.69 -42.44
CA LYS A 113 -7.34 10.97 -42.59
C LYS A 113 -7.26 9.79 -43.58
N GLN A 114 -6.39 9.88 -44.59
CA GLN A 114 -6.15 8.77 -45.52
C GLN A 114 -5.18 7.74 -44.93
N LEU A 115 -4.15 8.20 -44.22
CA LEU A 115 -3.15 7.37 -43.57
C LEU A 115 -3.74 6.53 -42.44
N SER A 116 -4.62 7.13 -41.63
CA SER A 116 -5.39 6.42 -40.59
C SER A 116 -6.32 5.33 -41.12
N ARG A 117 -6.63 5.33 -42.42
CA ARG A 117 -7.40 4.28 -43.11
C ARG A 117 -6.53 3.27 -43.86
N SER A 118 -5.20 3.40 -43.77
CA SER A 118 -4.28 2.51 -44.46
C SER A 118 -4.19 1.14 -43.80
N GLN A 119 -3.92 0.11 -44.61
CA GLN A 119 -3.74 -1.25 -44.12
C GLN A 119 -2.57 -1.35 -43.12
N LEU A 120 -1.53 -0.53 -43.27
CA LEU A 120 -0.38 -0.50 -42.37
C LEU A 120 -0.78 -0.11 -40.94
N VAL A 121 -1.66 0.89 -40.77
CA VAL A 121 -2.16 1.30 -39.45
C VAL A 121 -3.02 0.20 -38.83
N CYS A 122 -3.84 -0.49 -39.64
CA CYS A 122 -4.61 -1.65 -39.19
C CYS A 122 -3.70 -2.81 -38.73
N ASP A 123 -2.68 -3.15 -39.52
CA ASP A 123 -1.74 -4.23 -39.21
C ASP A 123 -0.93 -3.90 -37.94
N MET A 124 -0.49 -2.65 -37.78
CA MET A 124 0.16 -2.19 -36.55
C MET A 124 -0.76 -2.30 -35.32
N ALA A 125 -2.04 -1.95 -35.46
CA ALA A 125 -3.00 -2.11 -34.36
C ALA A 125 -3.21 -3.57 -33.95
N ILE A 126 -3.25 -4.50 -34.92
CA ILE A 126 -3.32 -5.95 -34.66
C ILE A 126 -2.06 -6.42 -33.91
N ILE A 127 -0.87 -6.02 -34.37
CA ILE A 127 0.41 -6.36 -33.72
C ILE A 127 0.44 -5.87 -32.27
N VAL A 128 -0.03 -4.64 -32.00
CA VAL A 128 -0.10 -4.09 -30.64
C VAL A 128 -1.09 -4.87 -29.77
N GLY A 129 -2.23 -5.30 -30.34
CA GLY A 129 -3.20 -6.15 -29.67
C GLY A 129 -2.60 -7.49 -29.24
N ASP A 130 -1.99 -8.21 -30.18
CA ASP A 130 -1.34 -9.50 -29.93
C ASP A 130 -0.18 -9.36 -28.92
N TYR A 131 0.64 -8.32 -29.07
CA TYR A 131 1.70 -7.99 -28.12
C TYR A 131 1.15 -7.80 -26.70
N THR A 132 0.04 -7.07 -26.55
CA THR A 132 -0.55 -6.76 -25.24
C THR A 132 -1.01 -8.04 -24.53
N ILE A 133 -1.66 -8.94 -25.25
CA ILE A 133 -2.11 -10.25 -24.71
C ILE A 133 -0.91 -11.09 -24.25
N LEU A 134 0.12 -11.19 -25.09
CA LEU A 134 1.35 -11.94 -24.78
C LEU A 134 2.11 -11.34 -23.60
N GLU A 135 2.17 -10.00 -23.53
CA GLU A 135 2.82 -9.27 -22.45
C GLU A 135 2.04 -9.41 -21.12
N GLN A 136 0.71 -9.41 -21.15
CA GLN A 136 -0.12 -9.71 -19.98
C GLN A 136 0.09 -11.14 -19.48
N TYR A 137 0.11 -12.14 -20.37
CA TYR A 137 0.39 -13.53 -20.01
C TYR A 137 1.78 -13.68 -19.37
N TYR A 138 2.80 -13.08 -20.00
CA TYR A 138 4.16 -13.04 -19.47
C TYR A 138 4.21 -12.44 -18.05
N LEU A 139 3.55 -11.29 -17.85
CA LEU A 139 3.52 -10.58 -16.57
C LEU A 139 2.94 -11.49 -15.47
N ASN A 140 1.81 -12.14 -15.74
CA ASN A 140 1.15 -13.03 -14.79
C ASN A 140 1.97 -14.28 -14.48
N GLN A 141 2.61 -14.90 -15.47
CA GLN A 141 3.42 -16.11 -15.23
C GLN A 141 4.72 -15.80 -14.50
N CYS A 142 5.38 -14.68 -14.82
CA CYS A 142 6.56 -14.24 -14.08
C CYS A 142 6.21 -13.94 -12.62
N PHE A 143 5.06 -13.30 -12.38
CA PHE A 143 4.59 -13.02 -11.03
C PHE A 143 4.26 -14.30 -10.25
N LYS A 144 3.56 -15.27 -10.85
CA LYS A 144 3.32 -16.58 -10.22
C LYS A 144 4.62 -17.32 -9.88
N LYS A 145 5.62 -17.24 -10.76
CA LYS A 145 6.95 -17.81 -10.50
C LYS A 145 7.65 -17.11 -9.34
N ALA A 146 7.58 -15.78 -9.28
CA ALA A 146 8.11 -15.01 -8.15
C ALA A 146 7.44 -15.43 -6.84
N GLN A 147 6.10 -15.55 -6.82
CA GLN A 147 5.37 -16.05 -5.65
C GLN A 147 5.78 -17.46 -5.22
N ALA A 148 6.09 -18.36 -6.17
CA ALA A 148 6.55 -19.71 -5.86
C ALA A 148 7.98 -19.74 -5.29
N MET A 149 8.79 -18.72 -5.58
CA MET A 149 10.18 -18.57 -5.13
C MET A 149 10.30 -17.58 -3.95
N ASP A 150 9.19 -17.22 -3.33
CA ASP A 150 9.13 -16.23 -2.25
C ASP A 150 10.08 -16.59 -1.10
N ALA A 151 10.93 -15.65 -0.74
CA ALA A 151 11.77 -15.71 0.44
C ALA A 151 11.51 -14.47 1.30
N THR A 152 11.33 -14.67 2.61
CA THR A 152 11.23 -13.57 3.55
C THR A 152 12.62 -13.11 3.95
N ASP A 153 13.15 -12.11 3.24
CA ASP A 153 14.42 -11.46 3.58
C ASP A 153 14.14 -10.36 4.63
N ASN A 154 14.43 -10.68 5.90
CA ASN A 154 14.30 -9.78 7.05
C ASN A 154 12.84 -9.45 7.43
N ILE A 155 12.33 -8.28 7.03
CA ILE A 155 11.00 -7.75 7.42
C ILE A 155 10.00 -7.66 6.26
N THR A 156 10.47 -7.88 5.02
CA THR A 156 9.68 -7.84 3.78
C THR A 156 9.91 -9.12 2.97
N SER A 157 9.08 -9.37 1.97
CA SER A 157 9.20 -10.51 1.05
C SER A 157 9.92 -10.10 -0.25
N SER A 158 10.76 -10.99 -0.78
CA SER A 158 11.45 -10.81 -2.06
C SER A 158 10.50 -10.69 -3.26
N VAL A 159 9.27 -11.25 -3.15
CA VAL A 159 8.22 -11.15 -4.17
C VAL A 159 7.87 -9.70 -4.48
N LEU A 160 8.02 -8.81 -3.50
CA LEU A 160 7.74 -7.40 -3.69
C LEU A 160 8.67 -6.78 -4.74
N ASP A 161 9.97 -6.89 -4.54
CA ASP A 161 10.97 -6.35 -5.45
C ASP A 161 10.87 -6.99 -6.83
N ASP A 162 10.66 -8.31 -6.88
CA ASP A 162 10.45 -9.05 -8.12
C ASP A 162 9.22 -8.56 -8.88
N ALA A 163 8.08 -8.37 -8.20
CA ALA A 163 6.85 -7.88 -8.82
C ALA A 163 7.03 -6.48 -9.43
N PHE A 164 7.62 -5.55 -8.68
CA PHE A 164 7.88 -4.19 -9.18
C PHE A 164 8.92 -4.17 -10.31
N TYR A 165 9.94 -5.04 -10.24
CA TYR A 165 10.90 -5.20 -11.32
C TYR A 165 10.23 -5.73 -12.60
N ILE A 166 9.39 -6.76 -12.50
CA ILE A 166 8.67 -7.34 -13.63
C ILE A 166 7.75 -6.28 -14.26
N ILE A 167 6.94 -5.58 -13.45
CA ILE A 167 6.05 -4.50 -13.93
C ILE A 167 6.86 -3.44 -14.67
N LYS A 168 7.93 -2.90 -14.05
CA LYS A 168 8.79 -1.88 -14.64
C LYS A 168 9.36 -2.34 -15.98
N LYS A 169 9.82 -3.59 -16.06
CA LYS A 169 10.39 -4.17 -17.29
C LYS A 169 9.34 -4.34 -18.38
N SER A 170 8.12 -4.77 -18.04
CA SER A 170 7.02 -4.95 -18.99
C SER A 170 6.50 -3.62 -19.54
N VAL A 171 6.29 -2.61 -18.68
CA VAL A 171 5.86 -1.29 -19.15
C VAL A 171 6.96 -0.60 -19.96
N ARG A 172 8.23 -0.72 -19.57
CA ARG A 172 9.35 -0.16 -20.35
C ARG A 172 9.45 -0.76 -21.76
N ARG A 173 9.15 -2.06 -21.92
CA ARG A 173 9.06 -2.67 -23.26
C ARG A 173 7.89 -2.10 -24.07
N ALA A 174 6.73 -1.91 -23.44
CA ALA A 174 5.59 -1.28 -24.10
C ALA A 174 5.93 0.15 -24.56
N ILE A 175 6.65 0.92 -23.73
CA ILE A 175 7.13 2.26 -24.10
C ILE A 175 8.06 2.19 -25.33
N ALA A 176 8.93 1.18 -25.41
CA ALA A 176 9.82 0.97 -26.55
C ALA A 176 9.07 0.61 -27.86
N SER A 177 7.81 0.16 -27.77
CA SER A 177 6.98 -0.07 -28.96
C SER A 177 6.47 1.24 -29.59
N SER A 178 6.61 2.37 -28.89
CA SER A 178 6.06 3.68 -29.26
C SER A 178 4.53 3.71 -29.50
N SER A 179 3.80 2.70 -29.00
CA SER A 179 2.33 2.65 -29.06
C SER A 179 1.71 3.19 -27.77
N VAL A 180 0.91 4.24 -27.88
CA VAL A 180 0.19 4.84 -26.75
C VAL A 180 -0.81 3.85 -26.15
N ASP A 181 -1.60 3.20 -26.99
CA ASP A 181 -2.62 2.26 -26.55
C ASP A 181 -2.01 1.00 -25.91
N GLY A 182 -0.86 0.54 -26.42
CA GLY A 182 -0.11 -0.57 -25.83
C GLY A 182 0.48 -0.22 -24.45
N VAL A 183 0.99 1.00 -24.27
CA VAL A 183 1.48 1.47 -22.97
C VAL A 183 0.32 1.61 -21.98
N CYS A 184 -0.80 2.22 -22.39
CA CYS A 184 -2.00 2.33 -21.55
C CYS A 184 -2.53 0.97 -21.11
N ALA A 185 -2.63 0.00 -22.03
CA ALA A 185 -3.07 -1.35 -21.71
C ALA A 185 -2.12 -2.02 -20.69
N MET A 186 -0.80 -1.85 -20.86
CA MET A 186 0.17 -2.40 -19.92
C MET A 186 0.18 -1.72 -18.55
N LEU A 187 -0.08 -0.42 -18.49
CA LEU A 187 -0.29 0.29 -17.22
C LEU A 187 -1.54 -0.22 -16.51
N ASN A 188 -2.65 -0.43 -17.24
CA ASN A 188 -3.88 -0.97 -16.67
C ASN A 188 -3.68 -2.42 -16.16
N HIS A 189 -2.92 -3.24 -16.88
CA HIS A 189 -2.55 -4.58 -16.39
C HIS A 189 -1.66 -4.52 -15.14
N ALA A 190 -0.74 -3.56 -15.06
CA ALA A 190 0.06 -3.34 -13.86
C ALA A 190 -0.79 -2.90 -12.66
N VAL A 191 -1.73 -1.97 -12.85
CA VAL A 191 -2.70 -1.55 -11.84
C VAL A 191 -3.51 -2.74 -11.35
N SER A 192 -4.08 -3.54 -12.27
CA SER A 192 -4.84 -4.74 -11.93
C SER A 192 -4.02 -5.75 -11.12
N LEU A 193 -2.75 -5.96 -11.48
CA LEU A 193 -1.86 -6.85 -10.72
C LEU A 193 -1.60 -6.33 -9.29
N ILE A 194 -1.31 -5.03 -9.14
CA ILE A 194 -1.08 -4.40 -7.83
C ILE A 194 -2.34 -4.48 -6.96
N GLU A 195 -3.51 -4.17 -7.51
CA GLU A 195 -4.75 -4.15 -6.71
C GLU A 195 -5.24 -5.56 -6.36
N THR A 196 -5.24 -6.47 -7.33
CA THR A 196 -5.85 -7.80 -7.15
C THR A 196 -4.88 -8.78 -6.49
N GLN A 197 -3.64 -8.85 -6.96
CA GLN A 197 -2.68 -9.86 -6.51
C GLN A 197 -1.93 -9.41 -5.27
N LEU A 198 -1.42 -8.16 -5.25
CA LEU A 198 -0.68 -7.65 -4.10
C LEU A 198 -1.63 -7.16 -3.01
N ALA A 199 -2.39 -6.09 -3.24
CA ALA A 199 -3.25 -5.50 -2.21
C ALA A 199 -4.34 -6.49 -1.75
N GLY A 200 -4.95 -7.24 -2.67
CA GLY A 200 -5.89 -8.32 -2.35
C GLY A 200 -5.25 -9.44 -1.52
N GLY A 201 -4.05 -9.91 -1.90
CA GLY A 201 -3.31 -10.95 -1.17
C GLY A 201 -2.90 -10.52 0.24
N PHE A 202 -2.38 -9.30 0.39
CA PHE A 202 -2.05 -8.73 1.70
C PHE A 202 -3.29 -8.58 2.56
N HIS A 203 -4.37 -8.02 2.01
CA HIS A 203 -5.62 -7.85 2.73
C HIS A 203 -6.19 -9.20 3.20
N GLN A 204 -6.14 -10.24 2.37
CA GLN A 204 -6.58 -11.58 2.77
C GLN A 204 -5.73 -12.16 3.90
N THR A 205 -4.42 -11.92 3.88
CA THR A 205 -3.51 -12.34 4.95
C THR A 205 -3.79 -11.58 6.24
N LEU A 206 -3.97 -10.26 6.18
CA LEU A 206 -4.31 -9.43 7.34
C LEU A 206 -5.69 -9.78 7.91
N ARG A 207 -6.65 -10.21 7.06
CA ARG A 207 -7.98 -10.64 7.48
C ARG A 207 -7.98 -11.94 8.29
N LYS A 208 -6.94 -12.79 8.16
CA LYS A 208 -6.76 -13.96 9.03
C LYS A 208 -6.49 -13.56 10.49
N GLY A 209 -6.13 -12.29 10.72
CA GLY A 209 -5.93 -11.71 12.04
C GLY A 209 -4.53 -11.97 12.60
N PHE A 210 -4.16 -11.18 13.60
CA PHE A 210 -2.94 -11.38 14.35
C PHE A 210 -3.21 -12.36 15.50
N PRO A 211 -2.51 -13.52 15.55
CA PRO A 211 -2.79 -14.53 16.56
C PRO A 211 -2.39 -14.06 17.96
N VAL A 212 -3.32 -14.19 18.92
CA VAL A 212 -3.15 -13.74 20.32
C VAL A 212 -2.32 -14.72 21.15
N GLN A 213 -2.25 -16.00 20.74
CA GLN A 213 -1.74 -17.12 21.53
C GLN A 213 -0.20 -17.21 21.70
N GLY A 214 0.58 -16.35 21.04
CA GLY A 214 2.04 -16.32 21.17
C GLY A 214 2.58 -15.26 22.13
N TYR A 215 1.73 -14.40 22.69
CA TYR A 215 2.12 -13.22 23.47
C TYR A 215 1.61 -13.25 24.91
N MET A 216 1.54 -14.45 25.50
CA MET A 216 1.27 -14.58 26.92
C MET A 216 2.54 -14.20 27.70
N ASP A 217 2.35 -13.23 28.59
CA ASP A 217 3.20 -12.77 29.69
C ASP A 217 4.40 -13.67 30.05
N LEU A 218 5.56 -13.08 30.36
CA LEU A 218 6.78 -13.79 30.80
C LEU A 218 6.47 -14.77 31.95
N THR A 219 5.49 -14.44 32.80
CA THR A 219 4.97 -15.29 33.89
C THR A 219 4.24 -16.54 33.37
N GLN A 220 3.45 -16.41 32.30
CA GLN A 220 2.80 -17.55 31.64
C GLN A 220 3.76 -18.30 30.72
N ALA A 221 4.74 -17.63 30.11
CA ALA A 221 5.83 -18.29 29.39
C ALA A 221 6.67 -19.16 30.34
N TYR A 222 6.93 -18.70 31.56
CA TYR A 222 7.58 -19.50 32.60
C TYR A 222 6.71 -20.69 33.05
N THR A 223 5.40 -20.47 33.20
CA THR A 223 4.44 -21.55 33.53
C THR A 223 4.29 -22.57 32.40
N VAL A 224 4.28 -22.12 31.13
CA VAL A 224 4.25 -22.97 29.94
C VAL A 224 5.58 -23.67 29.76
N LEU A 225 6.73 -23.04 30.05
CA LEU A 225 8.04 -23.70 30.07
C LEU A 225 8.12 -24.77 31.17
N GLN A 226 7.61 -24.48 32.38
CA GLN A 226 7.56 -25.45 33.47
C GLN A 226 6.62 -26.62 33.13
N THR A 227 5.45 -26.34 32.55
CA THR A 227 4.48 -27.35 32.12
C THR A 227 4.97 -28.15 30.91
N SER A 228 5.65 -27.50 29.95
CA SER A 228 6.20 -28.17 28.77
C SER A 228 7.46 -28.97 29.07
N LEU A 229 8.30 -28.55 30.03
CA LEU A 229 9.38 -29.39 30.58
C LEU A 229 8.81 -30.62 31.29
N GLN A 230 7.73 -30.47 32.04
CA GLN A 230 7.06 -31.59 32.71
C GLN A 230 6.36 -32.54 31.71
N THR A 231 5.82 -32.02 30.62
CA THR A 231 5.13 -32.81 29.58
C THR A 231 6.11 -33.48 28.60
N SER A 232 7.26 -32.84 28.33
CA SER A 232 8.31 -33.38 27.44
C SER A 232 9.00 -34.61 28.02
N LEU A 233 9.02 -34.77 29.35
CA LEU A 233 9.59 -35.93 30.03
C LEU A 233 8.64 -37.14 30.07
N GLN A 234 7.32 -36.97 29.86
CA GLN A 234 6.35 -38.07 29.92
C GLN A 234 5.80 -38.49 28.56
N THR A 235 5.72 -37.59 27.59
CA THR A 235 5.20 -37.91 26.25
C THR A 235 6.00 -37.14 25.20
N GLY A 236 6.84 -37.81 24.42
CA GLY A 236 7.68 -37.20 23.38
C GLY A 236 6.93 -36.63 22.17
N LYS A 237 5.91 -35.78 22.40
CA LYS A 237 5.19 -35.03 21.39
C LYS A 237 5.38 -33.54 21.64
N ILE A 238 6.14 -32.90 20.76
CA ILE A 238 6.28 -31.45 20.67
C ILE A 238 4.92 -30.88 20.21
N ASN A 239 4.40 -29.86 20.92
CA ASN A 239 3.14 -29.19 20.58
C ASN A 239 3.27 -28.44 19.23
N SER A 240 2.65 -28.95 18.17
CA SER A 240 2.66 -28.33 16.83
C SER A 240 1.88 -27.01 16.74
N SER A 241 1.10 -26.65 17.75
CA SER A 241 0.23 -25.48 17.75
C SER A 241 0.96 -24.13 17.88
N THR A 242 2.19 -24.12 18.40
CA THR A 242 2.97 -22.88 18.59
C THR A 242 3.69 -22.44 17.31
N THR A 243 4.21 -23.39 16.53
CA THR A 243 4.92 -23.13 15.27
C THR A 243 4.00 -22.53 14.21
N ASP A 244 2.75 -23.01 14.12
CA ASP A 244 1.75 -22.47 13.19
C ASP A 244 1.32 -21.03 13.56
N SER A 245 1.25 -20.72 14.85
CA SER A 245 0.92 -19.36 15.33
C SER A 245 2.04 -18.36 15.03
N ASP A 246 3.30 -18.76 15.16
CA ASP A 246 4.44 -17.90 14.84
C ASP A 246 4.57 -17.65 13.33
N ALA A 247 4.32 -18.67 12.51
CA ALA A 247 4.28 -18.52 11.06
C ALA A 247 3.17 -17.55 10.62
N LEU A 248 1.96 -17.66 11.21
CA LEU A 248 0.87 -16.72 10.96
C LEU A 248 1.20 -15.29 11.41
N ARG A 249 1.88 -15.15 12.56
CA ARG A 249 2.35 -13.85 13.08
C ARG A 249 3.35 -13.20 12.12
N GLN A 250 4.34 -13.96 11.67
CA GLN A 250 5.33 -13.50 10.72
C GLN A 250 4.67 -13.12 9.39
N ALA A 251 3.78 -13.96 8.86
CA ALA A 251 3.05 -13.67 7.63
C ALA A 251 2.21 -12.39 7.73
N PHE A 252 1.57 -12.14 8.88
CA PHE A 252 0.82 -10.90 9.12
C PHE A 252 1.74 -9.66 9.10
N LEU A 253 2.86 -9.71 9.82
CA LEU A 253 3.79 -8.57 9.92
C LEU A 253 4.48 -8.29 8.58
N VAL A 254 4.89 -9.35 7.86
CA VAL A 254 5.46 -9.25 6.51
C VAL A 254 4.43 -8.66 5.54
N ALA A 255 3.17 -9.12 5.57
CA ALA A 255 2.13 -8.55 4.72
C ALA A 255 1.88 -7.05 4.99
N LEU A 256 1.92 -6.64 6.26
CA LEU A 256 1.77 -5.24 6.66
C LEU A 256 2.94 -4.38 6.18
N ASN A 257 4.17 -4.87 6.33
CA ASN A 257 5.39 -4.21 5.85
C ASN A 257 5.45 -4.14 4.33
N ASN A 258 5.04 -5.20 3.64
CA ASN A 258 4.96 -5.23 2.18
C ASN A 258 3.92 -4.24 1.66
N ALA A 259 2.76 -4.13 2.31
CA ALA A 259 1.72 -3.17 1.91
C ALA A 259 2.21 -1.71 2.02
N GLU A 260 2.93 -1.36 3.09
CA GLU A 260 3.55 -0.05 3.25
C GLU A 260 4.69 0.17 2.24
N THR A 261 5.54 -0.83 2.04
CA THR A 261 6.66 -0.74 1.11
C THR A 261 6.18 -0.65 -0.35
N CYS A 262 5.06 -1.29 -0.71
CA CYS A 262 4.37 -1.11 -1.99
C CYS A 262 4.03 0.36 -2.26
N VAL A 263 3.52 1.08 -1.27
CA VAL A 263 3.16 2.51 -1.43
C VAL A 263 4.38 3.31 -1.88
N ARG A 264 5.54 3.06 -1.26
CA ARG A 264 6.81 3.69 -1.62
C ARG A 264 7.27 3.30 -3.02
N HIS A 265 7.20 2.01 -3.36
CA HIS A 265 7.60 1.51 -4.68
C HIS A 265 6.70 2.04 -5.80
N ILE A 266 5.39 2.19 -5.59
CA ILE A 266 4.47 2.78 -6.57
C ILE A 266 4.85 4.23 -6.83
N GLY A 267 5.18 5.01 -5.79
CA GLY A 267 5.64 6.38 -5.94
C GLY A 267 6.91 6.47 -6.82
N SER A 268 7.89 5.62 -6.57
CA SER A 268 9.12 5.55 -7.37
C SER A 268 8.88 5.05 -8.80
N LEU A 269 8.03 4.04 -8.96
CA LEU A 269 7.66 3.46 -10.25
C LEU A 269 6.94 4.50 -11.12
N HIS A 270 5.97 5.23 -10.57
CA HIS A 270 5.25 6.30 -11.26
C HIS A 270 6.21 7.35 -11.81
N SER A 271 7.12 7.88 -10.99
CA SER A 271 8.10 8.88 -11.44
C SER A 271 9.03 8.32 -12.52
N THR A 272 9.55 7.11 -12.32
CA THR A 272 10.46 6.47 -13.30
C THR A 272 9.75 6.21 -14.64
N LEU A 273 8.50 5.76 -14.63
CA LEU A 273 7.74 5.50 -15.84
C LEU A 273 7.36 6.80 -16.55
N GLY A 274 7.00 7.85 -15.81
CA GLY A 274 6.76 9.18 -16.36
C GLY A 274 7.98 9.75 -17.09
N GLU A 275 9.17 9.63 -16.51
CA GLU A 275 10.42 10.04 -17.15
C GLU A 275 10.71 9.23 -18.43
N ASN A 276 10.48 7.90 -18.41
CA ASN A 276 10.65 7.05 -19.58
C ASN A 276 9.69 7.43 -20.71
N VAL A 277 8.42 7.73 -20.40
CA VAL A 277 7.43 8.19 -21.39
C VAL A 277 7.87 9.53 -22.00
N ASN A 278 8.29 10.49 -21.16
CA ASN A 278 8.73 11.79 -21.62
C ASN A 278 9.99 11.72 -22.50
N THR A 279 10.89 10.79 -22.22
CA THR A 279 12.14 10.62 -22.97
C THR A 279 11.94 9.86 -24.29
N ALA A 280 11.14 8.79 -24.27
CA ALA A 280 10.99 7.89 -25.43
C ALA A 280 9.91 8.35 -26.43
N MET A 281 8.88 9.07 -25.97
CA MET A 281 7.72 9.45 -26.80
C MET A 281 7.67 10.97 -27.02
N THR A 282 8.73 11.52 -27.63
CA THR A 282 8.78 12.93 -28.03
C THR A 282 7.89 13.17 -29.24
N GLY A 283 6.97 14.16 -29.18
CA GLY A 283 6.07 14.47 -30.30
C GLY A 283 4.64 13.90 -30.18
N LEU A 284 4.24 13.39 -29.01
CA LEU A 284 2.85 12.99 -28.75
C LEU A 284 1.86 14.16 -28.91
N THR A 285 0.69 13.86 -29.47
CA THR A 285 -0.46 14.79 -29.46
C THR A 285 -0.90 15.06 -28.02
N THR A 286 -1.53 16.22 -27.79
CA THR A 286 -2.05 16.61 -26.46
C THR A 286 -3.02 15.58 -25.89
N THR A 287 -3.91 15.05 -26.73
CA THR A 287 -4.86 13.99 -26.36
C THR A 287 -4.17 12.68 -25.98
N ALA A 288 -3.14 12.26 -26.74
CA ALA A 288 -2.41 11.02 -26.45
C ALA A 288 -1.60 11.13 -25.14
N ARG A 289 -0.98 12.29 -24.90
CA ARG A 289 -0.30 12.58 -23.63
C ARG A 289 -1.27 12.56 -22.46
N ALA A 290 -2.42 13.21 -22.58
CA ALA A 290 -3.45 13.20 -21.54
C ALA A 290 -3.95 11.79 -21.17
N LYS A 291 -4.07 10.88 -22.16
CA LYS A 291 -4.43 9.47 -21.89
C LYS A 291 -3.35 8.76 -21.07
N LEU A 292 -2.07 8.94 -21.41
CA LEU A 292 -0.96 8.33 -20.67
C LEU A 292 -0.86 8.88 -19.26
N ASP A 293 -1.01 10.19 -19.11
CA ASP A 293 -1.00 10.86 -17.80
C ASP A 293 -2.17 10.38 -16.94
N SER A 294 -3.34 10.11 -17.52
CA SER A 294 -4.47 9.49 -16.82
C SER A 294 -4.13 8.09 -16.32
N CYS A 295 -3.59 7.21 -17.18
CA CYS A 295 -3.21 5.84 -16.78
C CYS A 295 -2.06 5.81 -15.75
N LEU A 296 -1.11 6.75 -15.83
CA LEU A 296 -0.10 6.94 -14.79
C LEU A 296 -0.74 7.44 -13.48
N GLY A 297 -1.71 8.35 -13.57
CA GLY A 297 -2.54 8.77 -12.44
C GLY A 297 -3.27 7.59 -11.78
N ASP A 298 -3.80 6.66 -12.57
CA ASP A 298 -4.43 5.43 -12.07
C ASP A 298 -3.42 4.53 -11.34
N LEU A 299 -2.19 4.40 -11.85
CA LEU A 299 -1.12 3.72 -11.13
C LEU A 299 -0.84 4.39 -9.78
N LYS A 300 -0.80 5.72 -9.73
CA LYS A 300 -0.61 6.45 -8.48
C LYS A 300 -1.80 6.30 -7.53
N SER A 301 -3.03 6.21 -8.04
CA SER A 301 -4.24 6.08 -7.23
C SER A 301 -4.28 4.77 -6.44
N THR A 302 -3.62 3.71 -6.92
CA THR A 302 -3.46 2.44 -6.19
C THR A 302 -2.79 2.59 -4.81
N ILE A 303 -2.04 3.69 -4.59
CA ILE A 303 -1.52 4.05 -3.26
C ILE A 303 -2.65 4.14 -2.25
N GLY A 304 -3.77 4.79 -2.59
CA GLY A 304 -4.91 4.93 -1.68
C GLY A 304 -5.49 3.57 -1.28
N ARG A 305 -5.53 2.60 -2.22
CA ARG A 305 -5.99 1.24 -1.94
C ARG A 305 -5.06 0.52 -0.97
N LEU A 306 -3.75 0.61 -1.16
CA LEU A 306 -2.77 0.00 -0.25
C LEU A 306 -2.74 0.69 1.11
N SER A 307 -2.87 2.01 1.17
CA SER A 307 -2.99 2.74 2.45
C SER A 307 -4.18 2.25 3.27
N MET A 308 -5.35 2.02 2.65
CA MET A 308 -6.49 1.41 3.36
C MET A 308 -6.18 -0.02 3.89
N VAL A 309 -5.36 -0.79 3.17
CA VAL A 309 -4.92 -2.13 3.63
C VAL A 309 -3.98 -2.01 4.83
N VAL A 310 -3.05 -1.04 4.82
CA VAL A 310 -2.16 -0.73 5.95
C VAL A 310 -2.96 -0.28 7.16
N GLU A 311 -3.88 0.67 6.99
CA GLU A 311 -4.77 1.16 8.06
C GLU A 311 -5.59 0.03 8.67
N PHE A 312 -6.12 -0.87 7.84
CA PHE A 312 -6.82 -2.06 8.32
C PHE A 312 -5.91 -2.97 9.14
N GLY A 313 -4.69 -3.25 8.67
CA GLY A 313 -3.71 -4.07 9.40
C GLY A 313 -3.30 -3.47 10.74
N ILE A 314 -3.04 -2.15 10.79
CA ILE A 314 -2.73 -1.43 12.03
C ILE A 314 -3.93 -1.46 12.99
N SER A 315 -5.16 -1.29 12.49
CA SER A 315 -6.38 -1.40 13.30
C SER A 315 -6.57 -2.81 13.89
N GLN A 316 -6.25 -3.86 13.13
CA GLN A 316 -6.24 -5.24 13.64
C GLN A 316 -5.19 -5.43 14.74
N LEU A 317 -3.98 -4.92 14.55
CA LEU A 317 -2.91 -4.97 15.55
C LEU A 317 -3.31 -4.22 16.82
N ARG A 318 -3.96 -3.05 16.69
CA ARG A 318 -4.56 -2.32 17.82
C ARG A 318 -5.52 -3.22 18.63
N ALA A 319 -6.46 -3.86 17.95
CA ALA A 319 -7.52 -4.62 18.59
C ALA A 319 -7.01 -5.89 19.29
N THR A 320 -5.98 -6.54 18.72
CA THR A 320 -5.53 -7.88 19.13
C THR A 320 -4.28 -7.88 20.01
N ALA A 321 -3.35 -6.95 19.78
CA ALA A 321 -2.06 -6.93 20.49
C ALA A 321 -1.89 -5.73 21.42
N VAL A 322 -2.45 -4.56 21.08
CA VAL A 322 -2.31 -3.35 21.90
C VAL A 322 -3.37 -3.30 23.00
N LYS A 323 -4.65 -3.24 22.62
CA LYS A 323 -5.77 -3.00 23.55
C LYS A 323 -5.86 -4.04 24.68
N PRO A 324 -5.68 -5.36 24.45
CA PRO A 324 -5.71 -6.35 25.52
C PRO A 324 -4.56 -6.24 26.53
N ARG A 325 -3.44 -5.59 26.15
CA ARG A 325 -2.29 -5.37 27.04
C ARG A 325 -2.39 -4.04 27.78
N VAL A 326 -2.78 -2.98 27.08
CA VAL A 326 -2.97 -1.65 27.68
C VAL A 326 -4.03 -1.68 28.77
N LYS A 327 -5.12 -2.44 28.57
CA LYS A 327 -6.23 -2.46 29.52
C LYS A 327 -5.81 -2.92 30.93
N PRO A 328 -5.17 -4.08 31.14
CA PRO A 328 -4.66 -4.48 32.46
C PRO A 328 -3.68 -3.49 33.07
N TRP A 329 -2.80 -2.88 32.27
CA TRP A 329 -1.85 -1.88 32.79
C TRP A 329 -2.57 -0.67 33.38
N VAL A 330 -3.61 -0.20 32.71
CA VAL A 330 -4.43 0.93 33.17
C VAL A 330 -5.42 0.53 34.26
N ASP A 331 -5.89 -0.73 34.30
CA ASP A 331 -6.78 -1.19 35.37
C ASP A 331 -6.08 -1.09 36.77
N ILE A 332 -4.74 -1.14 36.83
CA ILE A 332 -3.94 -0.86 38.05
C ILE A 332 -4.24 0.54 38.63
N PHE A 333 -4.41 1.54 37.75
CA PHE A 333 -4.76 2.90 38.14
C PHE A 333 -6.12 2.93 38.85
N THR A 334 -7.10 2.19 38.32
CA THR A 334 -8.46 2.13 38.91
C THR A 334 -8.47 1.43 40.27
N THR A 335 -7.56 0.48 40.49
CA THR A 335 -7.42 -0.19 41.79
C THR A 335 -6.63 0.60 42.82
N THR A 336 -5.88 1.62 42.40
CA THR A 336 -5.10 2.48 43.28
C THR A 336 -5.99 3.58 43.85
N SER A 337 -6.07 3.69 45.18
CA SER A 337 -6.85 4.76 45.81
C SER A 337 -6.23 6.12 45.50
N HIS A 338 -7.07 7.07 45.08
CA HIS A 338 -6.71 8.48 44.96
C HIS A 338 -7.43 9.33 46.03
N ASP A 339 -8.03 8.67 47.01
CA ASP A 339 -8.38 9.28 48.30
C ASP A 339 -7.30 8.86 49.29
N ILE A 340 -6.25 9.69 49.40
CA ILE A 340 -5.00 9.36 50.09
C ILE A 340 -4.69 10.35 51.22
N THR A 341 -4.00 9.87 52.27
CA THR A 341 -3.50 10.72 53.38
C THR A 341 -2.11 11.30 53.08
N GLU A 342 -1.61 12.19 53.94
CA GLU A 342 -0.26 12.76 53.79
C GLU A 342 0.83 11.67 53.90
N GLU A 343 0.66 10.66 54.75
CA GLU A 343 1.61 9.55 54.88
C GLU A 343 1.65 8.69 53.62
N GLU A 344 0.48 8.38 53.05
CA GLU A 344 0.36 7.64 51.79
C GLU A 344 0.93 8.43 50.61
N PHE A 345 0.67 9.74 50.57
CA PHE A 345 1.26 10.64 49.57
C PHE A 345 2.79 10.63 49.64
N ALA A 346 3.38 10.76 50.82
CA ALA A 346 4.84 10.69 51.01
C ALA A 346 5.42 9.32 50.59
N CYS A 347 4.70 8.22 50.85
CA CYS A 347 5.10 6.90 50.38
C CYS A 347 5.09 6.80 48.84
N ASN A 348 4.06 7.35 48.19
CA ASN A 348 3.92 7.38 46.73
C ASN A 348 4.96 8.29 46.07
N GLU A 349 5.42 9.35 46.75
CA GLU A 349 6.49 10.20 46.24
C GLU A 349 7.83 9.45 46.13
N ALA A 350 8.10 8.55 47.08
CA ALA A 350 9.29 7.71 47.11
C ALA A 350 9.16 6.51 46.16
N ASN A 351 7.98 5.88 46.11
CA ASN A 351 7.68 4.72 45.27
C ASN A 351 6.41 4.98 44.46
N ASP A 352 6.59 5.39 43.21
CA ASP A 352 5.48 5.64 42.30
C ASP A 352 4.68 4.33 42.03
N PRO A 353 3.37 4.30 42.31
CA PRO A 353 2.57 3.07 42.24
C PRO A 353 2.16 2.67 40.82
N PHE A 354 2.24 3.58 39.84
CA PHE A 354 1.58 3.40 38.54
C PHE A 354 2.39 3.90 37.34
N SER A 355 2.76 5.19 37.32
CA SER A 355 3.30 5.87 36.14
C SER A 355 4.58 5.22 35.60
N GLN A 356 5.54 4.87 36.46
CA GLN A 356 6.80 4.23 36.08
C GLN A 356 6.58 2.84 35.50
N THR A 357 5.72 2.05 36.14
CA THR A 357 5.36 0.71 35.66
C THR A 357 4.70 0.80 34.29
N LEU A 358 3.76 1.73 34.08
CA LEU A 358 3.12 1.94 32.79
C LEU A 358 4.15 2.30 31.69
N MET A 359 5.08 3.22 31.99
CA MET A 359 6.11 3.62 31.03
C MET A 359 6.99 2.44 30.60
N VAL A 360 7.45 1.62 31.55
CA VAL A 360 8.24 0.41 31.27
C VAL A 360 7.47 -0.60 30.41
N GLN A 361 6.18 -0.80 30.69
CA GLN A 361 5.34 -1.73 29.91
C GLN A 361 5.12 -1.24 28.47
N VAL A 362 4.90 0.07 28.30
CA VAL A 362 4.79 0.72 26.98
C VAL A 362 6.09 0.57 26.20
N ASP A 363 7.24 0.86 26.81
CA ASP A 363 8.56 0.70 26.20
C ASP A 363 8.83 -0.75 25.79
N GLY A 364 8.51 -1.71 26.67
CA GLY A 364 8.68 -3.14 26.38
C GLY A 364 7.84 -3.60 25.18
N LEU A 365 6.60 -3.12 25.07
CA LEU A 365 5.74 -3.41 23.91
C LEU A 365 6.30 -2.78 22.63
N LEU A 366 6.68 -1.51 22.65
CA LEU A 366 7.25 -0.85 21.48
C LEU A 366 8.56 -1.50 21.04
N GLY A 367 9.46 -1.79 21.98
CA GLY A 367 10.72 -2.48 21.72
C GLY A 367 10.53 -3.81 21.01
N SER A 368 9.45 -4.53 21.32
CA SER A 368 9.17 -5.84 20.71
C SER A 368 8.73 -5.80 19.24
N PHE A 369 8.21 -4.67 18.77
CA PHE A 369 7.80 -4.48 17.37
C PHE A 369 8.84 -3.69 16.55
N LYS A 370 9.80 -3.04 17.21
CA LYS A 370 10.79 -2.14 16.58
C LYS A 370 11.61 -2.80 15.47
N THR A 371 11.98 -4.07 15.64
CA THR A 371 12.77 -4.82 14.65
C THR A 371 11.90 -5.60 13.66
N LEU A 372 10.59 -5.60 13.84
CA LEU A 372 9.65 -6.42 13.06
C LEU A 372 8.84 -5.60 12.05
N LEU A 373 8.81 -4.28 12.20
CA LEU A 373 8.03 -3.36 11.36
C LEU A 373 8.95 -2.43 10.56
N THR A 374 8.46 -1.95 9.41
CA THR A 374 9.08 -0.81 8.73
C THR A 374 8.95 0.45 9.60
N MET A 375 9.82 1.43 9.35
CA MET A 375 9.85 2.68 10.13
C MET A 375 8.48 3.39 10.16
N GLU A 376 7.78 3.44 9.02
CA GLU A 376 6.47 4.10 8.91
C GLU A 376 5.37 3.30 9.62
N ASN A 377 5.36 1.97 9.49
CA ASN A 377 4.43 1.11 10.24
C ASN A 377 4.70 1.17 11.75
N TYR A 378 5.96 1.27 12.17
CA TYR A 378 6.33 1.43 13.57
C TYR A 378 5.84 2.78 14.12
N LYS A 379 6.01 3.89 13.40
CA LYS A 379 5.44 5.19 13.78
C LYS A 379 3.91 5.14 13.89
N ALA A 380 3.24 4.51 12.95
CA ALA A 380 1.79 4.31 12.99
C ALA A 380 1.37 3.50 14.23
N LEU A 381 2.12 2.44 14.56
CA LEU A 381 1.89 1.66 15.77
C LEU A 381 2.08 2.48 17.05
N VAL A 382 3.15 3.28 17.13
CA VAL A 382 3.41 4.18 18.27
C VAL A 382 2.23 5.13 18.47
N SER A 383 1.78 5.80 17.41
CA SER A 383 0.64 6.71 17.46
C SER A 383 -0.62 6.02 17.99
N VAL A 384 -0.91 4.81 17.49
CA VAL A 384 -2.05 4.00 17.92
C VAL A 384 -1.93 3.56 19.38
N LEU A 385 -0.73 3.17 19.83
CA LEU A 385 -0.49 2.78 21.22
C LEU A 385 -0.70 3.96 22.17
N VAL A 386 -0.11 5.12 21.86
CA VAL A 386 -0.26 6.31 22.70
C VAL A 386 -1.72 6.75 22.77
N ALA A 387 -2.44 6.73 21.63
CA ALA A 387 -3.87 7.04 21.61
C ALA A 387 -4.70 6.05 22.45
N GLU A 388 -4.39 4.75 22.41
CA GLU A 388 -5.08 3.75 23.22
C GLU A 388 -4.77 3.92 24.71
N VAL A 389 -3.52 4.18 25.09
CA VAL A 389 -3.14 4.45 26.49
C VAL A 389 -3.88 5.68 27.01
N ALA A 390 -3.88 6.79 26.25
CA ALA A 390 -4.59 8.00 26.64
C ALA A 390 -6.10 7.76 26.80
N GLN A 391 -6.72 7.05 25.85
CA GLN A 391 -8.15 6.74 25.89
C GLN A 391 -8.52 5.81 27.06
N GLN A 392 -7.70 4.83 27.38
CA GLN A 392 -7.96 3.94 28.51
C GLN A 392 -7.75 4.67 29.84
N LEU A 393 -6.70 5.51 29.94
CA LEU A 393 -6.45 6.29 31.14
C LEU A 393 -7.59 7.28 31.41
N GLU A 394 -8.08 8.00 30.39
CA GLU A 394 -9.23 8.89 30.53
C GLU A 394 -10.47 8.15 31.09
N LYS A 395 -10.75 6.94 30.59
CA LYS A 395 -11.84 6.10 31.11
C LYS A 395 -11.61 5.62 32.53
N ALA A 396 -10.37 5.41 32.94
CA ALA A 396 -10.02 5.02 34.30
C ALA A 396 -10.18 6.19 35.28
N VAL A 397 -9.83 7.41 34.86
CA VAL A 397 -10.06 8.63 35.66
C VAL A 397 -11.54 8.78 35.97
N PHE A 398 -12.43 8.65 34.99
CA PHE A 398 -13.89 8.74 35.21
C PHE A 398 -14.48 7.66 36.12
N LYS A 399 -13.73 6.62 36.46
CA LYS A 399 -14.13 5.56 37.41
C LYS A 399 -13.52 5.72 38.79
N SER A 400 -12.61 6.67 38.94
CA SER A 400 -11.84 6.89 40.17
C SER A 400 -12.41 8.05 40.97
N THR A 401 -12.11 8.07 42.27
CA THR A 401 -12.50 9.14 43.20
C THR A 401 -11.25 9.81 43.74
N PHE A 402 -11.27 11.14 43.85
CA PHE A 402 -10.11 11.93 44.21
C PHE A 402 -10.40 12.81 45.42
N ASN A 403 -9.41 12.97 46.30
CA ASN A 403 -9.33 14.11 47.22
C ASN A 403 -8.29 15.13 46.72
N ARG A 404 -8.01 16.19 47.48
CA ARG A 404 -7.04 17.23 47.07
C ARG A 404 -5.61 16.69 46.86
N LEU A 405 -5.16 15.78 47.72
CA LEU A 405 -3.83 15.16 47.64
C LEU A 405 -3.76 14.15 46.48
N GLY A 406 -4.83 13.39 46.24
CA GLY A 406 -4.96 12.51 45.09
C GLY A 406 -5.00 13.26 43.76
N GLY A 407 -5.61 14.45 43.72
CA GLY A 407 -5.52 15.34 42.56
C GLY A 407 -4.09 15.80 42.27
N LEU A 408 -3.30 16.06 43.32
CA LEU A 408 -1.88 16.43 43.19
C LEU A 408 -1.02 15.24 42.72
N GLN A 409 -1.26 14.04 43.27
CA GLN A 409 -0.62 12.79 42.84
C GLN A 409 -0.94 12.51 41.37
N PHE A 410 -2.20 12.60 40.98
CA PHE A 410 -2.64 12.41 39.60
C PHE A 410 -2.00 13.42 38.64
N ASP A 411 -1.90 14.69 39.03
CA ASP A 411 -1.21 15.70 38.23
C ASP A 411 0.28 15.38 38.02
N ARG A 412 0.98 14.86 39.04
CA ARG A 412 2.36 14.38 38.92
C ARG A 412 2.46 13.18 37.96
N GLU A 413 1.59 12.19 38.09
CA GLU A 413 1.55 11.01 37.23
C GLU A 413 1.23 11.37 35.77
N VAL A 414 0.22 12.21 35.54
CA VAL A 414 -0.14 12.68 34.19
C VAL A 414 1.01 13.46 33.57
N ARG A 415 1.68 14.35 34.31
CA ARG A 415 2.85 15.08 33.79
C ARG A 415 3.98 14.12 33.39
N ALA A 416 4.26 13.09 34.18
CA ALA A 416 5.26 12.08 33.84
C ALA A 416 4.87 11.28 32.59
N ILE A 417 3.64 10.74 32.56
CA ILE A 417 3.13 9.93 31.45
C ILE A 417 3.04 10.75 30.16
N VAL A 418 2.45 11.95 30.20
CA VAL A 418 2.33 12.83 29.03
C VAL A 418 3.71 13.28 28.55
N GLY A 419 4.65 13.57 29.46
CA GLY A 419 6.03 13.92 29.11
C GLY A 419 6.72 12.80 28.33
N TYR A 420 6.66 11.58 28.86
CA TYR A 420 7.22 10.39 28.20
C TYR A 420 6.52 10.08 26.87
N LEU A 421 5.19 10.00 26.84
CA LEU A 421 4.45 9.67 25.62
C LEU A 421 4.66 10.73 24.53
N SER A 422 4.80 12.00 24.89
CA SER A 422 5.10 13.10 23.94
C SER A 422 6.52 13.03 23.38
N GLN A 423 7.46 12.41 24.10
CA GLN A 423 8.82 12.18 23.61
C GLN A 423 8.87 11.00 22.63
N VAL A 424 8.09 9.95 22.91
CA VAL A 424 8.06 8.72 22.12
C VAL A 424 7.22 8.87 20.84
N SER A 425 6.18 9.70 20.87
CA SER A 425 5.26 9.89 19.74
C SER A 425 5.51 11.18 18.96
N GLU A 426 5.20 11.15 17.66
CA GLU A 426 5.11 12.36 16.83
C GLU A 426 3.80 13.14 17.10
N TRP A 427 3.62 14.30 16.45
CA TRP A 427 2.59 15.31 16.78
C TRP A 427 1.12 14.83 16.85
N SER A 428 0.77 13.66 16.31
CA SER A 428 -0.61 13.22 16.06
C SER A 428 -1.44 12.90 17.31
N VAL A 429 -0.84 12.78 18.49
CA VAL A 429 -1.52 12.37 19.74
C VAL A 429 -1.61 13.48 20.80
N ARG A 430 -1.19 14.70 20.46
CA ARG A 430 -1.20 15.85 21.39
C ARG A 430 -2.60 16.17 21.91
N GLU A 431 -3.65 15.96 21.11
CA GLU A 431 -5.02 16.29 21.49
C GLU A 431 -5.51 15.43 22.67
N GLN A 432 -5.33 14.10 22.58
CA GLN A 432 -5.75 13.17 23.62
C GLN A 432 -4.94 13.39 24.91
N LEU A 433 -3.65 13.66 24.79
CA LEU A 433 -2.78 13.96 25.93
C LEU A 433 -3.15 15.30 26.59
N THR A 434 -3.57 16.30 25.80
CA THR A 434 -4.03 17.61 26.33
C THR A 434 -5.30 17.47 27.16
N ARG A 435 -6.25 16.61 26.75
CA ARG A 435 -7.47 16.34 27.54
C ARG A 435 -7.13 15.79 28.92
N LEU A 436 -6.19 14.85 29.02
CA LEU A 436 -5.73 14.32 30.31
C LEU A 436 -5.09 15.39 31.19
N SER A 437 -4.23 16.25 30.62
CA SER A 437 -3.65 17.38 31.36
C SER A 437 -4.73 18.35 31.85
N GLN A 438 -5.75 18.64 31.04
CA GLN A 438 -6.90 19.46 31.43
C GLN A 438 -7.71 18.83 32.56
N MET A 439 -7.91 17.51 32.54
CA MET A 439 -8.56 16.78 33.64
C MET A 439 -7.72 16.88 34.92
N ALA A 440 -6.39 16.75 34.84
CA ALA A 440 -5.49 16.92 35.97
C ALA A 440 -5.57 18.33 36.55
N THR A 441 -5.61 19.37 35.70
CA THR A 441 -5.79 20.75 36.16
C THR A 441 -7.11 20.93 36.93
N LEU A 442 -8.22 20.38 36.44
CA LEU A 442 -9.52 20.45 37.12
C LEU A 442 -9.53 19.71 38.47
N LEU A 443 -8.90 18.53 38.53
CA LEU A 443 -8.81 17.74 39.76
C LEU A 443 -7.84 18.32 40.78
N ASN A 444 -6.95 19.24 40.37
CA ASN A 444 -5.97 19.88 41.25
C ASN A 444 -6.42 21.25 41.79
N LEU A 445 -7.62 21.72 41.43
CA LEU A 445 -8.16 22.99 41.91
C LEU A 445 -8.37 22.98 43.43
N GLU A 446 -8.08 24.11 44.07
CA GLU A 446 -8.37 24.29 45.50
C GLU A 446 -9.84 24.63 45.72
N ASN A 447 -10.38 25.54 44.90
CA ASN A 447 -11.76 25.99 44.99
C ASN A 447 -12.48 26.03 43.64
N LEU A 448 -13.80 25.79 43.64
CA LEU A 448 -14.64 25.82 42.42
C LEU A 448 -14.70 27.19 41.74
N ASN A 449 -14.37 28.28 42.44
CA ASN A 449 -14.36 29.63 41.87
C ASN A 449 -13.27 29.81 40.80
N GLU A 450 -12.14 29.12 40.94
CA GLU A 450 -11.01 29.17 40.01
C GLU A 450 -11.39 28.66 38.61
N VAL A 451 -12.36 27.74 38.52
CA VAL A 451 -12.83 27.18 37.24
C VAL A 451 -13.26 28.28 36.27
N SER A 452 -13.86 29.36 36.78
CA SER A 452 -14.35 30.49 35.98
C SER A 452 -13.23 31.37 35.42
N GLU A 453 -12.06 31.38 36.06
CA GLU A 453 -10.88 32.10 35.57
C GLU A 453 -10.19 31.30 34.46
N TYR A 454 -10.07 29.97 34.65
CA TYR A 454 -9.48 29.09 33.65
C TYR A 454 -10.35 28.92 32.39
N SER A 455 -11.68 29.00 32.50
CA SER A 455 -12.58 28.94 31.33
C SER A 455 -12.36 30.10 30.34
N SER A 456 -11.87 31.24 30.82
CA SER A 456 -11.62 32.43 30.01
C SER A 456 -10.23 32.48 29.36
N THR A 457 -9.24 31.82 29.97
CA THR A 457 -7.82 31.92 29.58
C THR A 457 -7.30 30.71 28.82
N THR A 458 -7.90 29.54 29.03
CA THR A 458 -7.43 28.27 28.45
C THR A 458 -8.35 27.81 27.32
N THR A 459 -7.78 27.30 26.23
CA THR A 459 -8.56 26.64 25.18
C THR A 459 -8.96 25.22 25.60
N TRP A 460 -10.13 25.10 26.20
CA TRP A 460 -10.65 23.81 26.67
C TRP A 460 -11.00 22.87 25.52
N ARG A 461 -10.58 21.61 25.66
CA ARG A 461 -10.96 20.49 24.78
C ARG A 461 -12.05 19.62 25.40
N LEU A 462 -12.28 19.79 26.69
CA LEU A 462 -13.39 19.20 27.42
C LEU A 462 -14.64 20.06 27.20
N THR A 463 -15.76 19.40 26.95
CA THR A 463 -17.07 20.05 26.93
C THR A 463 -17.49 20.49 28.34
N PRO A 464 -18.37 21.50 28.49
CA PRO A 464 -18.88 21.91 29.80
C PRO A 464 -19.56 20.78 30.60
N SER A 465 -20.10 19.76 29.92
CA SER A 465 -20.62 18.55 30.56
C SER A 465 -19.50 17.67 31.12
N GLU A 466 -18.44 17.44 30.34
CA GLU A 466 -17.29 16.65 30.77
C GLU A 466 -16.54 17.34 31.91
N MET A 467 -16.36 18.66 31.86
CA MET A 467 -15.75 19.43 32.96
C MET A 467 -16.51 19.24 34.27
N ARG A 468 -17.85 19.29 34.24
CA ARG A 468 -18.67 19.02 35.42
C ARG A 468 -18.53 17.58 35.92
N GLN A 469 -18.46 16.60 35.01
CA GLN A 469 -18.24 15.20 35.40
C GLN A 469 -16.87 15.00 36.05
N VAL A 470 -15.82 15.64 35.55
CA VAL A 470 -14.48 15.58 36.15
C VAL A 470 -14.47 16.21 37.53
N LEU A 471 -15.11 17.38 37.70
CA LEU A 471 -15.23 18.03 39.01
C LEU A 471 -16.02 17.19 40.01
N GLN A 472 -16.99 16.38 39.56
CA GLN A 472 -17.75 15.46 40.42
C GLN A 472 -16.92 14.29 40.95
N LEU A 473 -15.73 14.02 40.38
CA LEU A 473 -14.83 12.98 40.88
C LEU A 473 -14.13 13.41 42.18
N ARG A 474 -14.12 14.70 42.52
CA ARG A 474 -13.59 15.24 43.77
C ARG A 474 -14.59 15.08 44.90
N VAL A 475 -14.25 14.29 45.92
CA VAL A 475 -15.15 13.93 47.04
C VAL A 475 -15.52 15.12 47.92
N ASP A 476 -14.71 16.17 47.90
CA ASP A 476 -14.88 17.40 48.67
C ASP A 476 -15.75 18.45 47.97
N PHE A 477 -15.99 18.32 46.66
CA PHE A 477 -16.84 19.25 45.91
C PHE A 477 -18.31 18.82 45.92
N LYS A 478 -19.19 19.73 46.34
CA LYS A 478 -20.62 19.45 46.41
C LYS A 478 -21.27 19.53 45.03
N TYR A 479 -22.13 18.56 44.72
CA TYR A 479 -22.86 18.47 43.46
C TYR A 479 -23.65 19.76 43.11
N ASP A 480 -24.31 20.37 44.10
CA ASP A 480 -25.09 21.59 43.89
C ASP A 480 -24.24 22.80 43.51
N GLU A 481 -23.00 22.87 44.00
CA GLU A 481 -22.07 23.96 43.70
C GLU A 481 -21.53 23.81 42.27
N ILE A 482 -21.18 22.58 41.88
CA ILE A 482 -20.76 22.25 40.50
C ILE A 482 -21.85 22.59 39.48
N ARG A 483 -23.12 22.32 39.80
CA ARG A 483 -24.26 22.60 38.91
C ARG A 483 -24.47 24.11 38.68
N ARG A 484 -24.12 24.95 39.66
CA ARG A 484 -24.27 26.41 39.58
C ARG A 484 -23.14 27.10 38.80
N LEU A 485 -22.08 26.37 38.42
CA LEU A 485 -20.98 26.91 37.62
C LEU A 485 -21.45 27.33 36.21
N LYS A 486 -21.07 28.56 35.84
CA LYS A 486 -21.22 29.09 34.49
C LYS A 486 -19.97 28.71 33.69
N LEU A 487 -20.12 27.73 32.79
CA LEU A 487 -19.08 27.16 31.94
C LEU A 487 -19.43 27.37 30.47
#